data_AF-A0A1C7GVT2-F1
#
_entry.id   AF-A0A1C7GVT2-F1
#
_cell.length_a   1.000
_cell.length_b   1.000
_cell.length_c   1.000
_cell.angle_alpha   90.00
_cell.angle_beta   90.00
_cell.angle_gamma   90.00
#
_symmetry.space_group_name_H-M   'P 1'
#
loop_
_entity.id
_entity.type
_entity.pdbx_description
1 polymer ?
#
loop_
_entity_poly.entity_id
_entity_poly.type
_entity_poly.pdbx_seq_one_letter_code
_entity_poly.pdbx_strand_id
1 'polypeptide(L)'
;MQTTNTLQYKNYTCQVIYYNVRDQLTGRVLGMSQIPNVSARSLDEIKEEFHKAVDDYIAACEKNGKQPERAFTGNYSVRTSPAVHEALALYAAQQEVKFSQVTQQAMSEFIENHDIEIPNREEN
;
A
#
# COMPACT_ATOMS: atom_id res chain seq x y z
N MET A 1 11.79 17.77 -5.16
CA MET A 1 10.97 16.88 -6.02
C MET A 1 11.42 15.46 -5.69
N GLN A 2 10.58 14.67 -5.03
CA GLN A 2 10.94 13.29 -4.67
C GLN A 2 11.02 12.45 -5.96
N THR A 3 12.16 11.84 -6.24
CA THR A 3 12.36 10.94 -7.38
C THR A 3 11.66 9.62 -7.08
N THR A 4 10.34 9.58 -7.30
CA THR A 4 9.53 8.39 -7.06
C THR A 4 9.27 7.65 -8.37
N ASN A 5 9.43 6.32 -8.34
CA ASN A 5 9.08 5.44 -9.46
C ASN A 5 7.61 5.00 -9.36
N THR A 6 6.73 5.88 -8.88
CA THR A 6 5.32 5.55 -8.64
C THR A 6 4.39 6.49 -9.41
N LEU A 7 3.26 5.95 -9.85
CA LEU A 7 2.16 6.65 -10.49
C LEU A 7 0.96 6.64 -9.52
N GLN A 8 0.14 7.69 -9.56
CA GLN A 8 -1.06 7.79 -8.73
C GLN A 8 -2.29 8.06 -9.60
N TYR A 9 -3.38 7.36 -9.30
CA TYR A 9 -4.68 7.54 -9.97
C TYR A 9 -5.81 7.07 -9.07
N LYS A 10 -6.82 7.92 -8.83
CA LYS A 10 -8.02 7.62 -8.01
C LYS A 10 -7.69 6.95 -6.66
N ASN A 11 -6.72 7.48 -5.92
CA ASN A 11 -6.22 6.94 -4.63
C ASN A 11 -5.48 5.59 -4.70
N TYR A 12 -5.22 5.08 -5.90
CA TYR A 12 -4.36 3.92 -6.14
C TYR A 12 -2.94 4.36 -6.48
N THR A 13 -1.96 3.57 -6.02
CA THR A 13 -0.54 3.83 -6.27
C THR A 13 0.04 2.67 -7.05
N CYS A 14 0.63 2.93 -8.21
CA CYS A 14 1.30 1.93 -9.04
C CYS A 14 2.80 2.14 -8.98
N GLN A 15 3.55 1.14 -8.56
CA GLN A 15 5.01 1.14 -8.67
C GLN A 15 5.41 0.67 -10.06
N VAL A 16 6.23 1.47 -10.74
CA VAL A 16 6.79 1.16 -12.04
C VAL A 16 8.21 0.63 -11.87
N ILE A 17 8.43 -0.57 -12.39
CA ILE A 17 9.73 -1.26 -12.36
C ILE A 17 10.11 -1.59 -13.80
N TYR A 18 11.34 -1.26 -14.18
CA TYR A 18 11.91 -1.68 -15.45
C TYR A 18 12.61 -3.04 -15.31
N TYR A 19 12.25 -3.98 -16.19
CA TYR A 19 12.86 -5.31 -16.26
C TYR A 19 13.73 -5.41 -17.51
N ASN A 20 15.04 -5.31 -17.32
CA ASN A 20 16.05 -5.38 -18.39
C ASN A 20 15.98 -6.68 -19.21
N VAL A 21 15.67 -7.82 -18.58
CA VAL A 21 15.59 -9.12 -19.25
C VAL A 21 14.47 -9.23 -20.28
N ARG A 22 13.46 -8.34 -20.20
CA ARG A 22 12.31 -8.30 -21.12
C ARG A 22 12.19 -6.99 -21.89
N ASP A 23 13.09 -6.04 -21.63
CA ASP A 23 13.02 -4.66 -22.14
C ASP A 23 11.60 -4.08 -21.97
N GLN A 24 11.06 -4.19 -20.75
CA GLN A 24 9.66 -3.90 -20.47
C GLN A 24 9.49 -3.25 -19.09
N LEU A 25 8.56 -2.29 -19.01
CA LEU A 25 8.08 -1.72 -17.77
C LEU A 25 6.94 -2.57 -17.22
N THR A 26 6.97 -2.87 -15.93
CA THR A 26 5.87 -3.51 -15.19
C THR A 26 5.35 -2.56 -14.14
N GLY A 27 4.04 -2.34 -14.14
CA GLY A 27 3.33 -1.57 -13.13
C GLY A 27 2.64 -2.51 -12.15
N ARG A 28 2.94 -2.37 -10.86
CA ARG A 28 2.28 -3.10 -9.78
C ARG A 28 1.49 -2.13 -8.90
N VAL A 29 0.18 -2.34 -8.78
CA VAL A 29 -0.64 -1.55 -7.85
C VAL A 29 -0.36 -1.99 -6.42
N LEU A 30 0.11 -1.04 -5.60
CA LEU A 30 0.46 -1.26 -4.21
C LEU A 30 -0.79 -1.31 -3.34
N GLY A 31 -0.82 -2.26 -2.41
CA GLY A 31 -1.94 -2.42 -1.48
C GLY A 31 -3.20 -3.01 -2.08
N MET A 32 -3.17 -3.47 -3.35
CA MET A 32 -4.31 -4.08 -4.04
C MET A 32 -3.90 -5.37 -4.74
N SER A 33 -4.49 -6.50 -4.34
CA SER A 33 -4.31 -7.80 -5.01
C SER A 33 -5.32 -8.04 -6.14
N GLN A 34 -6.43 -7.31 -6.12
CA GLN A 34 -7.54 -7.46 -7.08
C GLN A 34 -7.26 -6.77 -8.42
N ILE A 35 -6.35 -5.78 -8.44
CA ILE A 35 -5.96 -5.10 -9.66
C ILE A 35 -4.76 -5.84 -10.26
N PRO A 36 -4.85 -6.33 -11.50
CA PRO A 36 -3.77 -7.07 -12.13
C PRO A 36 -2.54 -6.17 -12.35
N ASN A 37 -1.37 -6.79 -12.41
CA ASN A 37 -0.15 -6.09 -12.84
C ASN A 37 -0.29 -5.70 -14.31
N VAL A 38 0.18 -4.50 -14.64
CA VAL A 38 0.21 -3.99 -16.02
C VAL A 38 1.62 -4.04 -16.56
N SER A 39 1.79 -4.12 -17.87
CA SER A 39 3.12 -4.10 -18.48
C SER A 39 3.10 -3.40 -19.83
N ALA A 40 4.14 -2.63 -20.13
CA ALA A 40 4.19 -1.77 -21.29
C ALA A 40 5.64 -1.49 -21.73
N ARG A 41 5.83 -0.93 -22.94
CA ARG A 41 7.15 -0.59 -23.46
C ARG A 41 7.50 0.89 -23.32
N SER A 42 6.51 1.73 -23.04
CA SER A 42 6.70 3.17 -22.84
C SER A 42 6.01 3.66 -21.56
N LEU A 43 6.43 4.84 -21.09
CA LEU A 43 5.86 5.49 -19.91
C LEU A 43 4.42 5.97 -20.12
N ASP A 44 4.02 6.25 -21.35
CA ASP A 44 2.65 6.69 -21.64
C ASP A 44 1.72 5.47 -21.67
N GLU A 45 2.11 4.38 -22.32
CA GLU A 45 1.36 3.12 -22.32
C GLU A 45 1.15 2.57 -20.90
N ILE A 46 2.18 2.60 -20.03
CA ILE A 46 2.01 2.07 -18.66
C ILE A 46 1.03 2.90 -17.83
N LYS A 47 0.94 4.21 -18.07
CA LYS A 47 -0.04 5.08 -17.41
C LYS A 47 -1.44 4.76 -17.89
N GLU A 48 -1.64 4.62 -19.19
CA GLU A 48 -2.93 4.26 -19.78
C GLU A 48 -3.41 2.90 -19.29
N GLU A 49 -2.54 1.88 -19.34
CA GLU A 49 -2.86 0.54 -18.87
C GLU A 49 -3.14 0.54 -17.36
N PHE A 50 -2.40 1.31 -16.56
CA PHE A 50 -2.68 1.47 -15.14
C PHE A 50 -4.06 2.11 -14.88
N HIS A 51 -4.38 3.21 -15.56
CA HIS A 51 -5.68 3.89 -15.38
C HIS A 51 -6.82 2.98 -15.78
N LYS A 52 -6.68 2.27 -16.91
CA LYS A 52 -7.65 1.30 -17.40
C LYS A 52 -7.85 0.14 -16.41
N ALA A 53 -6.78 -0.45 -15.89
CA ALA A 53 -6.87 -1.53 -14.91
C ALA A 53 -7.60 -1.09 -13.62
N VAL A 54 -7.39 0.15 -13.18
CA VAL A 54 -8.11 0.74 -12.04
C VAL A 54 -9.58 0.98 -12.38
N ASP A 55 -9.87 1.56 -13.54
CA ASP A 55 -11.25 1.87 -13.95
C ASP A 55 -12.07 0.61 -14.18
N ASP A 56 -11.47 -0.42 -14.79
CA ASP A 56 -12.09 -1.74 -14.98
C ASP A 56 -12.40 -2.40 -13.63
N TYR A 57 -11.50 -2.27 -12.64
CA TYR A 57 -11.73 -2.77 -11.29
C TYR A 57 -12.91 -2.04 -10.60
N ILE A 58 -12.94 -0.71 -10.66
CA ILE A 58 -14.03 0.08 -10.07
C ILE A 58 -15.37 -0.27 -10.73
N ALA A 59 -15.41 -0.32 -12.07
CA ALA A 59 -16.61 -0.69 -12.82
C ALA A 59 -17.08 -2.12 -12.51
N ALA A 60 -16.15 -3.06 -12.33
CA ALA A 60 -16.48 -4.42 -11.90
C ALA A 60 -17.07 -4.46 -10.48
N CYS A 61 -16.55 -3.65 -9.56
CA CYS A 61 -17.12 -3.50 -8.21
C CYS A 61 -18.55 -2.95 -8.27
N GLU A 62 -18.78 -1.87 -9.01
CA GLU A 62 -20.10 -1.25 -9.20
C GLU A 62 -21.12 -2.23 -9.80
N LYS A 63 -20.73 -2.95 -10.87
CA LYS A 63 -21.58 -3.95 -11.52
C LYS A 63 -22.01 -5.08 -10.57
N ASN A 64 -21.15 -5.43 -9.61
CA ASN A 64 -21.42 -6.46 -8.61
C ASN A 64 -22.09 -5.90 -7.34
N GLY A 65 -22.44 -4.61 -7.31
CA GLY A 65 -23.02 -3.96 -6.14
C GLY A 65 -22.06 -3.90 -4.93
N LYS A 66 -20.75 -4.00 -5.17
CA LYS A 66 -19.71 -3.96 -4.13
C LYS A 66 -19.04 -2.60 -4.13
N GLN A 67 -18.70 -2.11 -2.94
CA GLN A 67 -17.84 -0.92 -2.85
C GLN A 67 -16.41 -1.30 -3.26
N PRO A 68 -15.73 -0.48 -4.09
CA PRO A 68 -14.32 -0.67 -4.39
C PRO A 68 -13.50 -0.67 -3.10
N GLU A 69 -12.59 -1.63 -2.98
CA GLU A 69 -11.67 -1.67 -1.85
C GLU A 69 -10.71 -0.48 -1.94
N ARG A 70 -10.48 0.19 -0.81
CA ARG A 70 -9.47 1.25 -0.71
C ARG A 70 -8.13 0.59 -0.43
N ALA A 71 -7.12 0.95 -1.20
CA ALA A 71 -5.74 0.61 -0.85
C ALA A 71 -5.39 1.26 0.49
N PHE A 72 -4.70 0.52 1.38
CA PHE A 72 -4.21 1.01 2.68
C PHE A 72 -5.31 1.43 3.66
N THR A 73 -6.19 0.51 4.05
CA THR A 73 -7.31 0.74 5.00
C THR A 73 -6.90 0.99 6.46
N GLY A 74 -5.61 0.94 6.78
CA GLY A 74 -5.09 0.96 8.15
C GLY A 74 -5.26 -0.38 8.90
N ASN A 75 -6.06 -1.30 8.39
CA ASN A 75 -6.22 -2.65 8.94
C ASN A 75 -5.22 -3.60 8.27
N TYR A 76 -4.26 -4.10 9.04
CA TYR A 76 -3.30 -5.09 8.58
C TYR A 76 -3.05 -6.13 9.68
N SER A 77 -2.80 -7.37 9.28
CA SER A 77 -2.46 -8.48 10.18
C SER A 77 -0.97 -8.74 10.11
N VAL A 78 -0.26 -8.62 11.24
CA VAL A 78 1.17 -8.93 11.33
C VAL A 78 1.38 -10.25 12.05
N ARG A 79 2.27 -11.09 11.52
CA ARG A 79 2.76 -12.28 12.22
C ARG A 79 4.11 -11.96 12.86
N THR A 80 4.21 -12.12 14.17
CA THR A 80 5.47 -11.93 14.94
C THR A 80 5.93 -13.26 15.54
N SER A 81 7.14 -13.29 16.10
CA SER A 81 7.55 -14.42 16.92
C SER A 81 6.76 -14.43 18.25
N PRO A 82 6.55 -15.61 18.87
CA PRO A 82 5.89 -15.70 20.17
C PRO A 82 6.57 -14.85 21.25
N ALA A 83 7.91 -14.85 21.29
CA ALA A 83 8.69 -14.10 22.26
C ALA A 83 8.50 -12.57 22.15
N VAL A 84 8.41 -12.04 20.92
CA VAL A 84 8.14 -10.60 20.70
C VAL A 84 6.71 -10.26 21.12
N HIS A 85 5.75 -11.13 20.80
CA HIS A 85 4.37 -10.94 21.20
C HIS A 85 4.22 -10.92 22.72
N GLU A 86 4.83 -11.88 23.42
CA GLU A 86 4.85 -11.97 24.88
C GLU A 86 5.46 -10.71 25.52
N ALA A 87 6.65 -10.30 25.06
CA ALA A 87 7.33 -9.13 25.59
C ALA A 87 6.48 -7.85 25.47
N LEU A 88 5.89 -7.60 24.29
CA LEU A 88 5.06 -6.42 24.05
C LEU A 88 3.72 -6.48 24.79
N ALA A 89 3.12 -7.67 24.94
CA ALA A 89 1.89 -7.86 25.70
C ALA A 89 2.09 -7.61 27.19
N LEU A 90 3.18 -8.13 27.77
CA LEU A 90 3.53 -7.87 29.17
C LEU A 90 3.83 -6.39 29.40
N TYR A 91 4.55 -5.74 28.49
CA TYR A 91 4.81 -4.31 28.56
C TYR A 91 3.50 -3.50 28.54
N ALA A 92 2.60 -3.78 27.60
CA ALA A 92 1.30 -3.11 27.51
C ALA A 92 0.49 -3.25 28.81
N ALA A 93 0.47 -4.45 29.40
CA ALA A 93 -0.20 -4.72 30.67
C ALA A 93 0.41 -3.93 31.83
N GLN A 94 1.74 -3.83 31.92
CA GLN A 94 2.44 -3.06 32.95
C GLN A 94 2.18 -1.55 32.85
N GLN A 95 1.99 -1.04 31.64
CA GLN A 95 1.70 0.38 31.39
C GLN A 95 0.19 0.70 31.41
N GLU A 96 -0.67 -0.29 31.68
CA GLU A 96 -2.14 -0.16 31.65
C GLU A 96 -2.69 0.36 30.30
N VAL A 97 -2.02 0.02 29.19
CA VAL A 97 -2.41 0.39 27.83
C VAL A 97 -2.80 -0.83 26.99
N LYS A 98 -3.45 -0.59 25.85
CA LYS A 98 -3.78 -1.66 24.90
C LYS A 98 -2.54 -2.06 24.11
N PHE A 99 -2.42 -3.35 23.78
CA PHE A 99 -1.37 -3.85 22.88
C PHE A 99 -1.31 -3.06 21.56
N SER A 100 -2.48 -2.71 21.01
CA SER A 100 -2.58 -1.91 19.77
C SER A 100 -1.93 -0.53 19.89
N GLN A 101 -1.97 0.10 21.08
CA GLN A 101 -1.34 1.40 21.31
C GLN A 101 0.18 1.27 21.30
N VAL A 102 0.73 0.23 21.94
CA VAL A 102 2.17 -0.07 21.90
C VAL A 102 2.64 -0.33 20.47
N THR A 103 1.87 -1.10 19.68
CA THR A 103 2.22 -1.34 18.28
C THR A 103 2.14 -0.08 17.42
N GLN A 104 1.15 0.80 17.66
CA GLN A 104 1.03 2.07 16.96
C GLN A 104 2.19 3.00 17.28
N GLN A 105 2.58 3.08 18.56
CA GLN A 105 3.75 3.86 18.99
C GLN A 105 5.02 3.36 18.31
N ALA A 106 5.27 2.04 18.32
CA ALA A 106 6.44 1.46 17.66
C ALA A 106 6.49 1.79 16.15
N MET A 107 5.33 1.90 15.49
CA MET A 107 5.26 2.30 14.09
C MET A 107 5.55 3.77 13.89
N SER A 108 5.00 4.65 14.72
CA SER A 108 5.31 6.08 14.68
C SER A 108 6.80 6.34 14.90
N GLU A 109 7.40 5.71 15.92
CA GLU A 109 8.83 5.78 16.18
C GLU A 109 9.65 5.26 14.98
N PHE A 110 9.23 4.17 14.35
CA PHE A 110 9.91 3.64 13.16
C PHE A 110 9.85 4.63 11.98
N ILE A 111 8.70 5.26 11.75
CA ILE A 111 8.50 6.28 10.72
C ILE A 111 9.41 7.48 10.95
N GLU A 112 9.43 8.01 12.18
CA GLU A 112 10.25 9.15 12.58
C GLU A 112 11.75 8.83 12.46
N ASN A 113 12.19 7.67 12.95
CA ASN A 113 13.60 7.29 12.95
C ASN A 113 14.18 6.99 11.55
N HIS A 114 13.32 6.79 10.55
CA HIS A 114 13.73 6.50 9.17
C HIS A 114 13.30 7.59 8.18
N ASP A 115 12.84 8.75 8.66
CA ASP A 115 12.39 9.87 7.84
C ASP A 115 11.35 9.44 6.76
N ILE A 116 10.45 8.53 7.12
CA ILE A 116 9.44 8.01 6.19
C ILE A 116 8.36 9.08 6.01
N GLU A 117 8.28 9.68 4.82
CA GLU A 117 7.20 10.60 4.49
C GLU A 117 5.84 9.89 4.47
N ILE A 118 4.93 10.32 5.36
CA ILE A 118 3.53 9.89 5.31
C ILE A 118 2.87 10.61 4.13
N PRO A 119 2.36 9.89 3.12
CA PRO A 119 1.73 10.54 1.98
C PRO A 119 0.45 11.27 2.43
N ASN A 120 0.36 12.58 2.16
CA ASN A 120 -0.86 13.36 2.28
C ASN A 120 -1.88 12.88 1.24
N ARG A 121 -2.68 11.89 1.61
CA ARG A 121 -3.88 11.52 0.87
C ARG A 121 -5.03 12.24 1.56
N GLU A 122 -5.41 13.41 1.03
CA GLU A 122 -6.63 14.07 1.48
C GLU A 122 -7.78 13.08 1.31
N GLU A 123 -8.46 12.75 2.41
CA GLU A 123 -9.70 11.98 2.41
C GLU A 123 -10.79 12.82 1.72
N ASN A 124 -10.90 12.70 0.40
CA ASN A 124 -12.12 13.02 -0.35
C ASN A 124 -12.87 11.73 -0.68
#